data_AF-A0A2E4JZ78-F1
#
_entry.id   AF-A0A2E4JZ78-F1
#
_cell.length_a   1.000
_cell.length_b   1.000
_cell.length_c   1.000
_cell.angle_alpha   90.00
_cell.angle_beta   90.00
_cell.angle_gamma   90.00
#
_symmetry.space_group_name_H-M   'P 1'
#
loop_
_entity.id
_entity.type
_entity.pdbx_description
1 polymer ?
#
loop_
_entity_poly.entity_id
_entity_poly.type
_entity_poly.pdbx_seq_one_letter_code
_entity_poly.pdbx_strand_id
1 'polypeptide(L)' 'MRHFRVMLTGICAIILLSGCVQVRPWERGYLARKEMAWEADALESMLNGQIFFSKEASSGGNSAAGGGCGCN' A
#
# COMPACT_ATOMS: atom_id res chain seq x y z
N MET A 1 -37.20 -19.14 -11.22
CA MET A 1 -36.99 -17.88 -10.47
C MET A 1 -35.93 -18.00 -9.36
N ARG A 2 -36.08 -18.90 -8.37
CA ARG A 2 -35.11 -19.02 -7.24
C ARG A 2 -33.69 -19.42 -7.67
N HIS A 3 -33.55 -20.41 -8.55
CA HIS A 3 -32.25 -20.86 -9.07
C HIS A 3 -31.53 -19.79 -9.90
N PHE A 4 -32.30 -18.99 -10.67
CA PHE A 4 -31.77 -17.88 -11.46
C PHE A 4 -31.20 -16.76 -10.56
N ARG A 5 -31.88 -16.45 -9.45
CA ARG A 5 -31.39 -15.47 -8.46
C ARG A 5 -30.11 -15.96 -7.78
N VAL A 6 -30.03 -17.25 -7.42
CA VAL A 6 -28.82 -17.85 -6.81
C VAL A 6 -27.64 -17.85 -7.77
N MET A 7 -27.86 -18.19 -9.04
CA MET A 7 -26.81 -18.09 -10.06
C MET A 7 -26.33 -16.65 -10.26
N LEU A 8 -27.26 -15.68 -10.33
CA LEU A 8 -26.91 -14.27 -10.49
C LEU A 8 -26.06 -13.75 -9.32
N THR A 9 -26.42 -14.09 -8.07
CA THR A 9 -25.64 -13.72 -6.89
C THR A 9 -24.26 -14.39 -6.86
N GLY A 10 -24.16 -15.65 -7.30
CA GLY A 10 -22.89 -16.36 -7.37
C GLY A 10 -21.92 -15.76 -8.40
N ILE A 11 -22.45 -15.36 -9.57
CA ILE A 11 -21.65 -14.70 -10.62
C ILE A 11 -21.17 -13.33 -10.15
N CYS A 12 -22.03 -12.51 -9.53
CA CYS A 12 -21.62 -11.22 -8.97
C CYS A 12 -20.51 -11.37 -7.91
N ALA A 13 -20.59 -12.39 -7.05
CA ALA A 13 -19.57 -12.64 -6.04
C ALA A 13 -18.21 -12.93 -6.70
N ILE A 14 -18.15 -13.78 -7.73
CA ILE A 14 -16.89 -14.12 -8.42
C ILE A 14 -16.25 -12.89 -9.06
N ILE A 15 -17.05 -11.99 -9.66
CA ILE A 15 -16.55 -10.75 -10.29
C ILE A 15 -15.90 -9.82 -9.26
N LEU A 16 -16.42 -9.76 -8.04
CA LEU A 16 -15.84 -8.91 -6.99
C LEU A 16 -14.45 -9.39 -6.52
N LEU A 17 -14.12 -10.67 -6.72
CA LEU A 17 -12.82 -11.24 -6.34
C LEU A 17 -11.76 -11.13 -7.44
N SER A 18 -12.08 -10.67 -8.66
CA SER A 18 -11.14 -10.67 -9.79
C SER A 18 -10.17 -9.47 -9.85
N GLY A 19 -9.94 -8.78 -8.73
CA GLY A 19 -9.10 -7.57 -8.68
C GLY A 19 -7.60 -7.79 -8.50
N CYS A 20 -7.18 -9.01 -8.14
CA CYS A 20 -5.76 -9.29 -7.87
C CYS A 20 -5.02 -9.66 -9.16
N VAL A 21 -3.98 -8.88 -9.50
CA VAL A 21 -3.06 -9.18 -10.60
C VAL A 21 -1.63 -9.19 -10.07
N GLN A 22 -0.81 -10.13 -10.54
CA GLN A 22 0.60 -10.16 -10.22
C GLN A 22 1.33 -9.06 -10.98
N VAL A 23 1.91 -8.11 -10.25
CA VAL A 23 2.69 -6.99 -10.81
C VAL A 23 4.17 -7.28 -10.61
N ARG A 24 4.98 -7.04 -11.65
CA ARG A 24 6.42 -7.26 -11.61
C ARG A 24 7.10 -6.09 -10.87
N PRO A 25 8.18 -6.32 -10.10
CA PRO A 25 8.76 -5.28 -9.25
C PRO A 25 9.12 -3.97 -9.95
N TRP A 26 9.56 -4.04 -11.21
CA TRP A 26 9.94 -2.86 -12.01
C TRP A 26 8.75 -2.08 -12.58
N GLU A 27 7.56 -2.65 -12.62
CA GLU A 27 6.34 -1.95 -13.08
C GLU A 27 5.88 -0.90 -12.07
N ARG A 28 6.37 -0.97 -10.84
CA ARG A 28 6.13 0.05 -9.80
C ARG A 28 6.51 1.45 -10.28
N GLY A 29 7.56 1.61 -11.08
CA GLY A 29 7.97 2.93 -11.60
C GLY A 29 6.93 3.59 -12.51
N TYR A 30 6.06 2.80 -13.16
CA TYR A 30 5.00 3.30 -14.03
C TYR A 30 3.64 3.34 -13.34
N LEU A 31 3.39 2.42 -12.39
CA LEU A 31 2.10 2.29 -11.71
C LEU A 31 1.99 3.18 -10.45
N ALA A 32 3.10 3.47 -9.76
CA ALA A 32 3.12 4.32 -8.57
C ALA A 32 3.24 5.79 -8.98
N ARG A 33 2.09 6.43 -9.23
CA ARG A 33 2.05 7.86 -9.56
C ARG A 33 2.44 8.71 -8.34
N LYS A 34 2.96 9.91 -8.58
CA LYS A 34 3.37 10.82 -7.50
C LYS A 34 2.21 11.20 -6.58
N GLU A 35 1.01 11.39 -7.14
CA GLU A 35 -0.21 11.69 -6.37
C GLU A 35 -0.71 10.54 -5.47
N MET A 36 -0.17 9.32 -5.64
CA MET A 36 -0.51 8.17 -4.79
C MET A 36 0.48 8.00 -3.62
N ALA A 37 1.46 8.89 -3.49
CA ALA A 37 2.38 8.87 -2.36
C ALA A 37 1.61 9.12 -1.06
N TRP A 38 1.92 8.34 -0.03
CA TRP A 38 1.37 8.51 1.32
C TRP A 38 1.68 9.88 1.89
N GLU A 39 2.81 10.43 1.47
CA GLU A 39 3.28 11.73 1.87
C GLU A 39 3.28 12.69 0.69
N ALA A 40 2.71 13.86 0.90
CA ALA A 40 2.61 14.89 -0.14
C ALA A 40 3.98 15.53 -0.45
N ASP A 41 4.83 15.69 0.57
CA ASP A 41 6.15 16.30 0.43
C ASP A 41 7.23 15.43 1.08
N ALA A 42 8.19 15.00 0.25
CA ALA A 42 9.24 14.10 0.70
C ALA A 42 10.21 14.79 1.69
N LEU A 43 10.46 16.10 1.52
CA LEU A 43 11.42 16.83 2.35
C LEU A 43 10.88 17.03 3.76
N GLU A 44 9.62 17.43 3.87
CA GLU A 44 8.90 17.59 5.14
C GLU A 44 8.85 16.27 5.90
N SER A 45 8.56 15.15 5.23
CA SER A 45 8.52 13.84 5.89
C SER A 45 9.88 13.33 6.32
N MET A 46 10.93 13.59 5.54
CA MET A 46 12.30 13.32 5.99
C MET A 46 12.63 14.13 7.25
N LEU A 47 12.29 15.43 7.27
CA LEU A 47 12.53 16.30 8.42
C LEU A 47 11.75 15.84 9.66
N ASN A 48 10.45 15.54 9.50
CA ASN A 48 9.61 15.02 10.57
C ASN A 48 10.11 13.68 11.10
N GLY A 49 10.58 12.80 10.20
CA GLY A 49 11.25 11.55 10.57
C GLY A 49 12.50 11.81 11.41
N GLN A 50 13.38 12.71 11.00
CA GLN A 50 14.58 13.06 11.77
C GLN A 50 14.25 13.62 13.15
N ILE A 51 13.25 14.49 13.24
CA ILE A 51 12.79 15.06 14.52
C ILE A 51 12.22 13.97 15.42
N PHE A 52 11.37 13.09 14.87
CA PHE A 52 10.79 11.96 15.58
C PHE A 52 11.87 11.00 16.10
N PHE A 53 12.80 10.56 15.26
CA PHE A 53 13.91 9.70 15.68
C PHE A 53 14.78 10.38 16.74
N SER A 54 15.04 11.67 16.63
CA SER A 54 15.85 12.39 17.62
C SER A 54 15.16 12.51 18.98
N LYS A 55 13.83 12.48 19.02
CA LYS A 55 13.04 12.69 20.24
C LYS A 55 12.48 11.40 20.84
N GLU A 56 12.18 10.40 20.02
CA GLU A 56 11.30 9.29 20.35
C GLU A 56 11.83 7.92 19.86
N ALA A 57 13.15 7.82 19.61
CA ALA A 57 13.92 6.69 19.02
C ALA A 57 13.60 5.24 19.48
N SER A 58 12.77 5.05 20.50
CA SER A 58 12.40 3.75 21.05
C SER A 58 11.24 3.05 20.32
N SER A 59 10.57 3.71 19.36
CA SER A 59 9.37 3.18 18.71
C SER A 59 9.61 3.08 17.20
N GLY A 60 9.78 1.86 16.66
CA GLY A 60 10.12 1.64 15.25
C GLY A 60 9.21 2.36 14.24
N GLY A 61 9.78 2.79 13.12
CA GLY A 61 9.12 3.63 12.10
C GLY A 61 8.13 2.90 11.18
N ASN A 62 7.34 3.69 10.45
CA ASN A 62 6.13 3.26 9.72
C ASN A 62 6.37 2.75 8.28
N SER A 63 7.54 2.16 8.00
CA SER A 63 7.94 1.78 6.63
C SER A 63 7.42 0.40 6.24
N ALA A 64 6.38 0.35 5.41
CA ALA A 64 5.92 -0.88 4.77
C ALA A 64 6.72 -1.17 3.48
N ALA A 65 7.53 -2.23 3.52
CA ALA A 65 8.17 -2.92 2.39
C ALA A 65 9.09 -2.08 1.48
N GLY A 66 10.34 -1.88 1.91
CA GLY A 66 11.43 -1.48 1.00
C GLY A 66 12.68 -0.91 1.68
N GLY A 67 13.48 -1.77 2.31
CA GLY A 67 14.85 -1.45 2.76
C GLY A 67 14.95 -0.93 4.19
N GLY A 68 15.19 -1.83 5.14
CA GLY A 68 15.56 -1.47 6.50
C GLY A 68 16.56 -2.49 7.05
N CYS A 69 17.73 -2.02 7.49
CA CYS A 69 18.73 -2.79 8.23
C CYS A 69 18.34 -2.95 9.72
N GLY A 70 17.09 -2.70 10.11
CA GLY A 70 16.53 -3.14 11.40
C GLY A 70 17.17 -2.59 12.68
N CYS A 71 18.12 -1.67 12.59
CA CYS A 71 18.63 -0.90 13.71
C CYS A 71 18.53 0.58 13.31
N ASN A 72 18.08 1.42 14.25
CA ASN A 72 18.14 2.88 14.09
C ASN A 72 19.52 3.32 13.58
#